data_AF-A0A6B2CK88-F1
#
_entry.id   AF-A0A6B2CK88-F1
#
_cell.length_a   1.000
_cell.length_b   1.000
_cell.length_c   1.000
_cell.angle_alpha   90.00
_cell.angle_beta   90.00
_cell.angle_gamma   90.00
#
_symmetry.space_group_name_H-M   'P 1'
#
loop_
_entity.id
_entity.type
_entity.pdbx_description
1 polymer ?
#
loop_
_entity_poly.entity_id
_entity_poly.type
_entity_poly.pdbx_seq_one_letter_code
_entity_poly.pdbx_strand_id
1 'polypeptide(L)'
;MDYLTIRLPFNVDGGVAGELLSMAWLFRVAAHRVLAVAKQMQVLPGAKVGWVNVFRESAYGIIPNRRYADGAVTLVMGIYESCRALGVDFKGVELSDWLMFQQSELEYPAKSITLKPNYEFHVTTVRYDGSTGRVVLKPTISKTYKALLDAIITGRVEYMGRVVINGVGVRNNQLWVRGEVQVTVPMDVYYEYMARHRRNASKLIGGVDVNTDRINLAIIDEEGELRDTHTFWFSEASARGFPKHNAWGIIGMRIHELLDYAYRHGVKTLFLENRDSR
;
A
#
# COMPACT_ATOMS: atom_id res chain seq x y z
N MET A 1 -8.06 8.44 -11.12
CA MET A 1 -7.12 7.44 -11.66
C MET A 1 -6.82 6.51 -10.51
N ASP A 2 -7.11 5.23 -10.67
CA ASP A 2 -6.99 4.26 -9.58
C ASP A 2 -5.58 3.67 -9.58
N TYR A 3 -5.09 3.35 -8.38
CA TYR A 3 -3.76 2.82 -8.19
C TYR A 3 -3.80 1.58 -7.31
N LEU A 4 -2.86 0.67 -7.54
CA LEU A 4 -2.60 -0.44 -6.64
C LEU A 4 -1.20 -0.32 -6.06
N THR A 5 -1.09 -0.52 -4.75
CA THR A 5 0.19 -0.64 -4.04
C THR A 5 0.49 -2.10 -3.73
N ILE A 6 1.53 -2.66 -4.36
CA ILE A 6 2.09 -3.96 -3.94
C ILE A 6 3.05 -3.74 -2.76
N ARG A 7 3.13 -4.73 -1.87
CA ARG A 7 3.96 -4.69 -0.64
C ARG A 7 4.97 -5.83 -0.67
N LEU A 8 6.25 -5.48 -0.63
CA LEU A 8 7.36 -6.43 -0.76
C LEU A 8 8.20 -6.42 0.53
N PRO A 9 8.05 -7.42 1.41
CA PRO A 9 8.69 -7.42 2.73
C PRO A 9 10.20 -7.62 2.64
N PHE A 10 10.96 -6.97 3.53
CA PHE A 10 12.40 -7.16 3.67
C PHE A 10 12.82 -7.18 5.15
N ASN A 11 14.02 -7.71 5.39
CA ASN A 11 14.72 -7.59 6.67
C ASN A 11 16.14 -7.13 6.40
N VAL A 12 16.63 -6.18 7.19
CA VAL A 12 18.00 -5.67 7.11
C VAL A 12 18.54 -5.41 8.50
N ASP A 13 19.85 -5.33 8.61
CA ASP A 13 20.55 -5.11 9.86
C ASP A 13 21.68 -4.07 9.72
N GLY A 14 22.32 -3.76 10.85
CA GLY A 14 23.54 -2.96 10.91
C GLY A 14 23.38 -1.56 10.33
N GLY A 15 24.37 -1.12 9.55
CA GLY A 15 24.40 0.23 8.97
C GLY A 15 23.21 0.52 8.05
N VAL A 16 22.75 -0.47 7.27
CA VAL A 16 21.59 -0.33 6.39
C VAL A 16 20.32 -0.04 7.21
N ALA A 17 20.11 -0.79 8.29
CA ALA A 17 19.00 -0.55 9.21
C ALA A 17 19.05 0.86 9.81
N GLY A 18 20.24 1.34 10.20
CA GLY A 18 20.44 2.68 10.74
C GLY A 18 20.09 3.79 9.74
N GLU A 19 20.51 3.65 8.48
CA GLU A 19 20.20 4.63 7.43
C GLU A 19 18.71 4.68 7.08
N LEU A 20 18.02 3.53 7.06
CA LEU A 20 16.57 3.49 6.85
C LEU A 20 15.81 4.19 7.99
N LEU A 21 16.22 3.96 9.24
CA LEU A 21 15.61 4.64 10.39
C LEU A 21 15.84 6.14 10.36
N SER A 22 17.07 6.57 10.04
CA SER A 22 17.37 7.99 9.88
C SER A 22 16.46 8.64 8.83
N MET A 23 16.36 8.03 7.66
CA MET A 23 15.52 8.56 6.58
C MET A 23 14.03 8.58 6.97
N ALA A 24 13.51 7.51 7.57
CA ALA A 24 12.12 7.45 8.03
C ALA A 24 11.81 8.48 9.12
N TRP A 25 12.75 8.69 10.04
CA TRP A 25 12.63 9.71 11.09
C TRP A 25 12.61 11.13 10.51
N LEU A 26 13.56 11.46 9.63
CA LEU A 26 13.60 12.76 8.96
C LEU A 26 12.33 13.01 8.15
N PHE A 27 11.81 11.98 7.47
CA PHE A 27 10.53 12.06 6.76
C PHE A 27 9.35 12.37 7.68
N ARG A 28 9.29 11.70 8.84
CA ARG A 28 8.29 11.97 9.86
C ARG A 28 8.38 13.42 10.36
N VAL A 29 9.57 13.88 10.73
CA VAL A 29 9.78 15.27 11.18
C VAL A 29 9.35 16.28 10.12
N ALA A 30 9.67 16.04 8.84
CA ALA A 30 9.23 16.90 7.75
C ALA A 30 7.70 16.92 7.62
N ALA A 31 7.03 15.77 7.73
CA ALA A 31 5.57 15.71 7.69
C ALA A 31 4.92 16.46 8.86
N HIS A 32 5.45 16.32 10.09
CA HIS A 32 5.01 17.12 11.24
C HIS A 32 5.23 18.61 11.02
N ARG A 33 6.38 19.01 10.46
CA ARG A 33 6.68 20.42 10.15
C ARG A 33 5.69 20.98 9.14
N VAL A 34 5.42 20.27 8.05
CA VAL A 34 4.44 20.69 7.04
C VAL A 34 3.04 20.79 7.65
N LEU A 35 2.61 19.80 8.45
CA LEU A 35 1.31 19.83 9.13
C LEU A 35 1.19 21.04 10.06
N ALA A 36 2.21 21.32 10.86
CA ALA A 36 2.21 22.45 11.78
C ALA A 36 2.07 23.79 11.05
N VAL A 37 2.80 23.99 9.94
CA VAL A 37 2.69 25.20 9.11
C VAL A 37 1.32 25.28 8.43
N ALA A 38 0.83 24.17 7.87
CA ALA A 38 -0.47 24.12 7.21
C ALA A 38 -1.63 24.50 8.15
N LYS A 39 -1.59 24.04 9.41
CA LYS A 39 -2.62 24.38 10.42
C LYS A 39 -2.69 25.87 10.78
N GLN A 40 -1.62 26.62 10.56
CA GLN A 40 -1.57 28.06 10.83
C GLN A 40 -2.16 28.90 9.70
N MET A 41 -2.31 28.33 8.50
CA MET A 41 -2.86 29.05 7.36
C MET A 41 -4.39 29.16 7.44
N GLN A 42 -4.92 30.33 7.07
CA GLN A 42 -6.36 30.54 6.97
C GLN A 42 -6.96 29.84 5.74
N VAL A 43 -6.23 29.86 4.62
CA VAL A 43 -6.63 29.24 3.35
C VAL A 43 -5.52 28.34 2.88
N LEU A 44 -5.83 27.07 2.66
CA LEU A 44 -4.92 26.08 2.10
C LEU A 44 -5.11 25.95 0.58
N PRO A 45 -4.06 25.62 -0.18
CA PRO A 45 -4.18 25.45 -1.62
C PRO A 45 -5.19 24.35 -2.00
N GLY A 46 -5.89 24.53 -3.12
CA GLY A 46 -6.88 23.57 -3.62
C GLY A 46 -6.32 22.44 -4.49
N ALA A 47 -5.04 22.51 -4.88
CA ALA A 47 -4.43 21.55 -5.81
C ALA A 47 -3.03 21.13 -5.37
N LYS A 48 -2.60 19.93 -5.77
CA LYS A 48 -1.28 19.35 -5.45
C LYS A 48 -0.11 20.27 -5.77
N VAL A 49 -0.12 20.92 -6.94
CA VAL A 49 0.94 21.85 -7.35
C VAL A 49 1.04 23.03 -6.37
N GLY A 50 -0.10 23.56 -5.93
CA GLY A 50 -0.14 24.64 -4.95
C GLY A 50 0.43 24.21 -3.60
N TRP A 51 0.06 23.03 -3.10
CA TRP A 51 0.62 22.47 -1.86
C TRP A 51 2.14 22.34 -1.93
N VAL A 52 2.63 21.72 -3.00
CA VAL A 52 4.06 21.52 -3.20
C VAL A 52 4.80 22.85 -3.27
N ASN A 53 4.29 23.85 -4.00
CA ASN A 53 4.93 25.16 -4.08
C ASN A 53 4.97 25.90 -2.73
N VAL A 54 3.91 25.78 -1.92
CA VAL A 54 3.84 26.46 -0.61
C VAL A 54 4.71 25.77 0.44
N PHE A 55 4.71 24.43 0.49
CA PHE A 55 5.27 23.69 1.63
C PHE A 55 6.59 22.97 1.35
N ARG A 56 7.05 22.87 0.09
CA ARG A 56 8.28 22.15 -0.25
C ARG A 56 9.48 22.66 0.53
N GLU A 57 9.69 23.97 0.62
CA GLU A 57 10.86 24.52 1.31
C GLU A 57 10.89 24.11 2.80
N SER A 58 9.72 24.10 3.44
CA SER A 58 9.58 23.65 4.84
C SER A 58 9.96 22.19 5.02
N ALA A 59 9.60 21.31 4.07
CA ALA A 59 9.98 19.90 4.12
C ALA A 59 11.45 19.69 3.69
N TYR A 60 11.91 20.42 2.68
CA TYR A 60 13.25 20.29 2.11
C TYR A 60 14.35 20.75 3.09
N GLY A 61 14.05 21.73 3.94
CA GLY A 61 14.93 22.15 5.03
C GLY A 61 15.22 21.04 6.06
N ILE A 62 14.40 19.99 6.10
CA ILE A 62 14.61 18.79 6.95
C ILE A 62 15.16 17.63 6.13
N ILE A 63 14.64 17.42 4.92
CA ILE A 63 15.06 16.36 4.00
C ILE A 63 15.59 17.02 2.72
N PRO A 64 16.92 17.12 2.52
CA PRO A 64 17.50 17.70 1.31
C PRO A 64 17.37 16.78 0.06
N ASN A 65 16.25 16.08 -0.07
CA ASN A 65 15.86 15.29 -1.22
C ASN A 65 14.45 15.75 -1.68
N ARG A 66 14.39 16.37 -2.86
CA ARG A 66 13.16 16.95 -3.43
C ARG A 66 12.00 15.97 -3.47
N ARG A 67 12.25 14.70 -3.85
CA ARG A 67 11.18 13.69 -4.01
C ARG A 67 10.54 13.32 -2.69
N TYR A 68 11.35 13.21 -1.64
CA TYR A 68 10.87 12.91 -0.29
C TYR A 68 10.24 14.13 0.37
N ALA A 69 10.79 15.33 0.16
CA ALA A 69 10.16 16.57 0.61
C ALA A 69 8.75 16.73 0.00
N ASP A 70 8.64 16.59 -1.32
CA ASP A 70 7.34 16.62 -2.02
C ASP A 70 6.44 15.46 -1.57
N GLY A 71 7.03 14.30 -1.26
CA GLY A 71 6.34 13.13 -0.72
C GLY A 71 5.70 13.39 0.65
N ALA A 72 6.41 14.09 1.55
CA ALA A 72 5.91 14.50 2.85
C ALA A 72 4.78 15.54 2.72
N VAL A 73 4.93 16.51 1.80
CA VAL A 73 3.88 17.47 1.48
C VAL A 73 2.63 16.77 0.95
N THR A 74 2.81 15.82 0.03
CA THR A 74 1.69 15.05 -0.56
C THR A 74 0.97 14.21 0.49
N LEU A 75 1.70 13.66 1.47
CA LEU A 75 1.08 12.95 2.59
C LEU A 75 0.14 13.87 3.38
N VAL A 76 0.63 15.04 3.80
CA VAL A 76 -0.17 15.99 4.60
C VAL A 76 -1.36 16.53 3.80
N MET A 77 -1.17 16.80 2.51
CA MET A 77 -2.26 17.16 1.60
C MET A 77 -3.34 16.07 1.56
N GLY A 78 -2.96 14.80 1.43
CA GLY A 78 -3.91 13.68 1.43
C GLY A 78 -4.68 13.55 2.75
N ILE A 79 -4.03 13.85 3.88
CA ILE A 79 -4.69 13.94 5.20
C ILE A 79 -5.73 15.06 5.21
N TYR A 80 -5.37 16.26 4.71
CA TYR A 80 -6.30 17.39 4.59
C TYR A 80 -7.51 17.05 3.71
N GLU A 81 -7.29 16.45 2.54
CA GLU A 81 -8.36 16.00 1.64
C GLU A 81 -9.27 14.97 2.32
N SER A 82 -8.69 14.03 3.07
CA SER A 82 -9.44 13.04 3.85
C SER A 82 -10.29 13.70 4.94
N CYS A 83 -9.75 14.69 5.65
CA CYS A 83 -10.50 15.44 6.67
C CYS A 83 -11.71 16.16 6.05
N ARG A 84 -11.52 16.78 4.88
CA ARG A 84 -12.63 17.42 4.16
C ARG A 84 -13.70 16.44 3.72
N ALA A 85 -13.31 15.27 3.23
CA ALA A 85 -14.25 14.23 2.82
C ALA A 85 -15.03 13.65 4.00
N LEU A 86 -14.40 13.53 5.17
CA LEU A 86 -14.98 12.95 6.38
C LEU A 86 -15.66 13.99 7.30
N GLY A 87 -15.57 15.29 7.00
CA GLY A 87 -16.10 16.35 7.85
C GLY A 87 -15.34 16.52 9.19
N VAL A 88 -14.08 16.10 9.25
CA VAL A 88 -13.23 16.20 10.45
C VAL A 88 -12.46 17.52 10.43
N ASP A 89 -12.32 18.18 11.59
CA ASP A 89 -11.49 19.38 11.70
C ASP A 89 -10.01 19.07 11.52
N PHE A 90 -9.42 19.61 10.46
CA PHE A 90 -8.00 19.46 10.15
C PHE A 90 -7.08 20.02 11.24
N LYS A 91 -7.52 21.06 11.98
CA LYS A 91 -6.69 21.64 13.06
C LYS A 91 -6.51 20.70 14.24
N GLY A 92 -7.47 19.81 14.47
CA GLY A 92 -7.39 18.77 15.51
C GLY A 92 -6.57 17.53 15.13
N VAL A 93 -6.10 17.40 13.89
CA VAL A 93 -5.44 16.17 13.42
C VAL A 93 -4.03 16.02 13.98
N GLU A 94 -3.72 14.86 14.53
CA GLU A 94 -2.37 14.50 14.98
C GLU A 94 -1.81 13.33 14.16
N LEU A 95 -0.50 13.31 13.95
CA LEU A 95 0.18 12.19 13.30
C LEU A 95 0.63 11.20 14.38
N SER A 96 0.32 9.94 14.18
CA SER A 96 0.77 8.85 15.04
C SER A 96 2.24 8.49 14.81
N ASP A 97 2.78 7.57 15.63
CA ASP A 97 4.16 7.09 15.55
C ASP A 97 4.38 6.06 14.42
N TRP A 98 4.29 6.51 13.17
CA TRP A 98 4.67 5.72 12.00
C TRP A 98 6.12 5.97 11.60
N LEU A 99 6.75 5.00 10.92
CA LEU A 99 8.07 5.14 10.32
C LEU A 99 7.99 4.71 8.85
N MET A 100 8.01 5.69 7.96
CA MET A 100 7.98 5.45 6.51
C MET A 100 8.52 6.67 5.77
N PHE A 101 8.87 6.47 4.50
CA PHE A 101 9.17 7.56 3.58
C PHE A 101 8.78 7.19 2.16
N GLN A 102 8.35 8.18 1.37
CA GLN A 102 7.84 7.99 0.01
C GLN A 102 8.30 9.09 -0.93
N GLN A 103 8.33 8.78 -2.21
CA GLN A 103 8.33 9.82 -3.26
C GLN A 103 6.89 10.30 -3.56
N SER A 104 6.74 11.45 -4.22
CA SER A 104 5.41 12.02 -4.56
C SER A 104 4.88 11.64 -5.94
N GLU A 105 5.78 11.36 -6.88
CA GLU A 105 5.46 11.23 -8.30
C GLU A 105 5.57 9.76 -8.74
N LEU A 106 4.70 9.37 -9.67
CA LEU A 106 4.95 8.23 -10.53
C LEU A 106 6.08 8.64 -11.48
N GLU A 107 7.15 7.86 -11.51
CA GLU A 107 8.27 8.13 -12.40
C GLU A 107 8.96 6.82 -12.79
N TYR A 108 9.51 6.76 -14.01
CA TYR A 108 10.35 5.65 -14.45
C TYR A 108 11.74 6.12 -14.96
N PRO A 109 12.85 5.56 -14.42
CA PRO A 109 12.89 4.85 -13.15
C PRO A 109 12.63 5.82 -11.99
N ALA A 110 12.00 5.34 -10.93
CA ALA A 110 11.98 6.08 -9.68
C ALA A 110 13.41 6.36 -9.22
N LYS A 111 13.75 7.64 -8.95
CA LYS A 111 15.16 8.00 -8.70
C LYS A 111 15.58 7.75 -7.26
N SER A 112 14.66 7.93 -6.31
CA SER A 112 14.98 7.76 -4.88
C SER A 112 14.78 6.34 -4.38
N ILE A 113 13.74 5.62 -4.84
CA ILE A 113 13.48 4.21 -4.50
C ILE A 113 13.45 3.42 -5.80
N THR A 114 14.62 3.07 -6.32
CA THR A 114 14.78 2.54 -7.68
C THR A 114 14.73 1.02 -7.71
N LEU A 115 13.71 0.45 -8.36
CA LEU A 115 13.67 -0.94 -8.79
C LEU A 115 14.74 -1.22 -9.86
N LYS A 116 15.55 -2.25 -9.65
CA LYS A 116 16.58 -2.73 -10.59
C LYS A 116 16.17 -4.04 -11.28
N PRO A 117 16.81 -4.40 -12.42
CA PRO A 117 16.51 -5.64 -13.15
C PRO A 117 16.63 -6.94 -12.34
N ASN A 118 17.44 -6.95 -11.29
CA ASN A 118 17.59 -8.07 -10.34
C ASN A 118 16.56 -8.02 -9.19
N TYR A 119 15.54 -7.18 -9.30
CA TYR A 119 14.48 -6.92 -8.31
C TYR A 119 14.95 -6.34 -6.98
N GLU A 120 16.18 -5.83 -6.92
CA GLU A 120 16.66 -5.08 -5.78
C GLU A 120 16.16 -3.64 -5.86
N PHE A 121 15.89 -3.05 -4.70
CA PHE A 121 15.56 -1.64 -4.59
C PHE A 121 16.77 -0.87 -4.07
N HIS A 122 17.28 0.01 -4.91
CA HIS A 122 18.33 0.94 -4.53
C HIS A 122 17.66 2.19 -3.97
N VAL A 123 17.86 2.46 -2.68
CA VAL A 123 17.17 3.51 -1.93
C VAL A 123 18.14 4.58 -1.51
N THR A 124 17.90 5.82 -1.93
CA THR A 124 18.63 6.99 -1.42
C THR A 124 18.14 7.29 -0.01
N THR A 125 19.06 7.46 0.91
CA THR A 125 18.84 7.76 2.32
C THR A 125 19.53 9.07 2.68
N VAL A 126 19.01 9.76 3.70
CA VAL A 126 19.68 10.90 4.33
C VAL A 126 19.97 10.51 5.77
N ARG A 127 21.24 10.61 6.17
CA ARG A 127 21.71 10.36 7.53
C ARG A 127 21.46 11.60 8.41
N TYR A 128 21.51 11.43 9.73
CA TYR A 128 21.28 12.53 10.67
C TYR A 128 22.28 13.69 10.54
N ASP A 129 23.49 13.42 10.03
CA ASP A 129 24.50 14.43 9.73
C ASP A 129 24.25 15.17 8.39
N GLY A 130 23.14 14.86 7.70
CA GLY A 130 22.79 15.43 6.40
C GLY A 130 23.50 14.75 5.21
N SER A 131 24.42 13.82 5.45
CA SER A 131 25.08 13.08 4.37
C SER A 131 24.09 12.17 3.66
N THR A 132 24.28 12.03 2.35
CA THR A 132 23.45 11.14 1.53
C THR A 132 24.09 9.75 1.49
N GLY A 133 23.23 8.73 1.61
CA GLY A 133 23.59 7.33 1.44
C GLY A 133 22.79 6.67 0.32
N ARG A 134 23.18 5.45 -0.02
CA ARG A 134 22.45 4.58 -0.94
C ARG A 134 22.48 3.17 -0.39
N VAL A 135 21.33 2.66 0.02
CA VAL A 135 21.18 1.30 0.54
C VAL A 135 20.51 0.40 -0.49
N VAL A 136 20.77 -0.90 -0.41
CA VAL A 136 20.16 -1.91 -1.29
C VAL A 136 19.22 -2.76 -0.45
N LEU A 137 17.94 -2.80 -0.84
CA LEU A 137 16.93 -3.66 -0.23
C LEU A 137 16.64 -4.83 -1.15
N LYS A 138 16.68 -6.04 -0.59
CA LYS A 138 16.37 -7.29 -1.29
C LYS A 138 15.09 -7.88 -0.69
N PRO A 139 13.91 -7.46 -1.14
CA PRO A 139 12.67 -7.96 -0.57
C PRO A 139 12.40 -9.40 -0.99
N THR A 140 11.54 -10.08 -0.24
CA THR A 140 10.97 -11.36 -0.63
C THR A 140 9.86 -11.12 -1.66
N ILE A 141 9.98 -11.75 -2.83
CA ILE A 141 9.10 -11.51 -3.97
C ILE A 141 8.44 -12.83 -4.37
N SER A 142 7.10 -12.85 -4.44
CA SER A 142 6.35 -13.99 -4.93
C SER A 142 6.51 -14.14 -6.46
N LYS A 143 6.33 -15.36 -6.99
CA LYS A 143 6.37 -15.60 -8.44
C LYS A 143 5.40 -14.69 -9.21
N THR A 144 4.23 -14.41 -8.63
CA THR A 144 3.22 -13.57 -9.26
C THR A 144 3.66 -12.11 -9.31
N TYR A 145 4.21 -11.55 -8.22
CA TYR A 145 4.72 -10.18 -8.25
C TYR A 145 5.97 -10.03 -9.12
N LYS A 146 6.77 -11.07 -9.31
CA LYS A 146 7.91 -11.04 -10.23
C LYS A 146 7.47 -10.66 -11.65
N ALA A 147 6.39 -11.25 -12.16
CA ALA A 147 5.86 -10.92 -13.49
C ALA A 147 5.42 -9.45 -13.61
N LEU A 148 4.79 -8.89 -12.57
CA LEU A 148 4.44 -7.48 -12.53
C LEU A 148 5.69 -6.57 -12.48
N LEU A 149 6.70 -6.94 -11.70
CA LEU A 149 7.96 -6.18 -11.65
C LEU A 149 8.70 -6.22 -12.99
N ASP A 150 8.70 -7.37 -13.67
CA ASP A 150 9.25 -7.52 -15.03
C ASP A 150 8.53 -6.61 -16.03
N ALA A 151 7.21 -6.52 -15.93
CA ALA A 151 6.40 -5.59 -16.74
C ALA A 151 6.75 -4.12 -16.46
N ILE A 152 6.94 -3.75 -15.19
CA ILE A 152 7.38 -2.40 -14.82
C ILE A 152 8.75 -2.09 -15.45
N ILE A 153 9.70 -3.02 -15.33
CA ILE A 153 11.06 -2.84 -15.85
C ILE A 153 11.05 -2.76 -17.38
N THR A 154 10.41 -3.70 -18.06
CA THR A 154 10.43 -3.85 -19.51
C THR A 154 9.56 -2.79 -20.19
N GLY A 155 8.34 -2.58 -19.68
CA GLY A 155 7.38 -1.60 -20.19
C GLY A 155 7.67 -0.17 -19.76
N ARG A 156 8.71 0.04 -18.93
CA ARG A 156 9.08 1.36 -18.40
C ARG A 156 7.93 2.07 -17.69
N VAL A 157 7.13 1.29 -16.97
CA VAL A 157 5.93 1.79 -16.28
C VAL A 157 6.34 2.69 -15.13
N GLU A 158 5.76 3.88 -15.06
CA GLU A 158 5.95 4.80 -13.95
C GLU A 158 5.34 4.24 -12.66
N TYR A 159 6.09 4.32 -11.57
CA TYR A 159 5.64 3.88 -10.25
C TYR A 159 6.08 4.83 -9.15
N MET A 160 5.40 4.76 -8.02
CA MET A 160 5.77 5.48 -6.80
C MET A 160 6.30 4.48 -5.78
N GLY A 161 7.56 4.65 -5.38
CA GLY A 161 8.17 3.90 -4.29
C GLY A 161 7.86 4.49 -2.92
N ARG A 162 7.60 3.62 -1.94
CA ARG A 162 7.56 3.93 -0.51
C ARG A 162 8.29 2.84 0.26
N VAL A 163 8.96 3.20 1.35
CA VAL A 163 9.51 2.25 2.31
C VAL A 163 8.77 2.43 3.63
N VAL A 164 8.28 1.34 4.20
CA VAL A 164 7.61 1.33 5.51
C VAL A 164 8.42 0.44 6.45
N ILE A 165 8.64 0.93 7.67
CA ILE A 165 9.31 0.21 8.75
C ILE A 165 8.23 -0.30 9.70
N ASN A 166 8.10 -1.62 9.78
CA ASN A 166 7.06 -2.31 10.55
C ASN A 166 7.59 -2.85 11.88
N GLY A 167 8.91 -2.89 12.08
CA GLY A 167 9.51 -3.36 13.31
C GLY A 167 10.98 -3.01 13.40
N VAL A 168 11.41 -2.67 14.61
CA VAL A 168 12.80 -2.34 14.96
C VAL A 168 13.18 -3.19 16.16
N GLY A 169 14.38 -3.75 16.15
CA GLY A 169 14.90 -4.53 17.27
C GLY A 169 16.41 -4.43 17.36
N VAL A 170 16.94 -4.80 18.53
CA VAL A 170 18.39 -4.94 18.74
C VAL A 170 18.66 -6.37 19.17
N ARG A 171 19.56 -7.05 18.48
CA ARG A 171 19.99 -8.41 18.81
C ARG A 171 21.49 -8.50 18.64
N ASN A 172 22.19 -9.03 19.64
CA ASN A 172 23.65 -9.17 19.64
C ASN A 172 24.39 -7.86 19.33
N ASN A 173 23.93 -6.75 19.92
CA ASN A 173 24.44 -5.39 19.68
C ASN A 173 24.33 -4.90 18.22
N GLN A 174 23.46 -5.54 17.42
CA GLN A 174 23.18 -5.16 16.05
C GLN A 174 21.73 -4.70 15.93
N LEU A 175 21.54 -3.57 15.24
CA LEU A 175 20.22 -3.06 14.90
C LEU A 175 19.60 -3.91 13.80
N TRP A 176 18.31 -4.23 13.93
CA TRP A 176 17.50 -4.95 12.96
C TRP A 176 16.26 -4.15 12.61
N VAL A 177 15.94 -4.09 11.32
CA VAL A 177 14.74 -3.47 10.79
C VAL A 177 14.00 -4.47 9.93
N ARG A 178 12.72 -4.66 10.24
CA ARG A 178 11.74 -5.33 9.39
C ARG A 178 10.86 -4.27 8.74
N GLY A 179 10.70 -4.37 7.43
CA GLY A 179 9.90 -3.42 6.68
C GLY A 179 9.34 -4.00 5.40
N GLU A 180 8.78 -3.12 4.58
CA GLU A 180 8.33 -3.42 3.23
C GLU A 180 8.65 -2.28 2.28
N VAL A 181 9.06 -2.64 1.08
CA VAL A 181 9.08 -1.72 -0.06
C VAL A 181 7.71 -1.82 -0.72
N GLN A 182 7.03 -0.69 -0.77
CA GLN A 182 5.76 -0.53 -1.44
C GLN A 182 5.99 0.06 -2.83
N VAL A 183 5.37 -0.54 -3.85
CA VAL A 183 5.40 -0.04 -5.24
C VAL A 183 3.97 0.23 -5.65
N THR A 184 3.67 1.50 -5.93
CA THR A 184 2.34 1.92 -6.39
C THR A 184 2.36 2.10 -7.90
N VAL A 185 1.47 1.39 -8.59
CA VAL A 185 1.32 1.42 -10.05
C VAL A 185 -0.11 1.80 -10.44
N PRO A 186 -0.31 2.34 -11.66
CA PRO A 186 -1.63 2.47 -12.25
C PRO A 186 -2.41 1.14 -12.26
N MET A 187 -3.70 1.19 -11.93
CA MET A 187 -4.55 0.00 -11.78
C MET A 187 -4.78 -0.74 -13.12
N ASP A 188 -4.83 -0.01 -14.23
CA ASP A 188 -4.89 -0.56 -15.59
C ASP A 188 -3.68 -1.44 -15.90
N VAL A 189 -2.47 -0.99 -15.57
CA VAL A 189 -1.24 -1.79 -15.71
C VAL A 189 -1.33 -3.04 -14.83
N TYR A 190 -1.78 -2.91 -13.58
CA TYR A 190 -1.94 -4.07 -12.72
C TYR A 190 -2.87 -5.09 -13.36
N TYR A 191 -4.04 -4.68 -13.86
CA TYR A 191 -4.98 -5.58 -14.51
C TYR A 191 -4.41 -6.21 -15.77
N GLU A 192 -3.67 -5.47 -16.60
CA GLU A 192 -3.06 -6.01 -17.82
C GLU A 192 -2.13 -7.20 -17.54
N TYR A 193 -1.31 -7.12 -16.49
CA TYR A 193 -0.29 -8.14 -16.22
C TYR A 193 -0.68 -9.17 -15.16
N MET A 194 -1.63 -8.85 -14.28
CA MET A 194 -2.00 -9.70 -13.15
C MET A 194 -3.39 -10.33 -13.28
N ALA A 195 -4.23 -9.89 -14.24
CA ALA A 195 -5.51 -10.54 -14.48
C ALA A 195 -5.30 -11.96 -15.01
N ARG A 196 -5.49 -12.95 -14.13
CA ARG A 196 -5.49 -14.39 -14.50
C ARG A 196 -6.73 -14.78 -15.30
N HIS A 197 -7.76 -13.96 -15.22
CA HIS A 197 -9.11 -14.23 -15.68
C HIS A 197 -9.59 -13.00 -16.45
N ARG A 198 -10.01 -13.20 -17.70
CA ARG A 198 -10.49 -12.11 -18.56
C ARG A 198 -11.91 -11.72 -18.14
N ARG A 199 -12.36 -10.53 -18.52
CA ARG A 199 -13.74 -10.11 -18.29
C ARG A 199 -14.71 -11.15 -18.86
N ASN A 200 -15.59 -11.67 -18.02
CA ASN A 200 -16.68 -12.53 -18.43
C ASN A 200 -17.76 -11.68 -19.11
N ALA A 201 -18.19 -12.06 -20.31
CA ALA A 201 -19.29 -11.40 -21.03
C ALA A 201 -20.68 -11.76 -20.48
N SER A 202 -20.72 -12.70 -19.54
CA SER A 202 -21.93 -13.09 -18.80
C SER A 202 -22.51 -11.91 -18.01
N LYS A 203 -23.77 -12.06 -17.65
CA LYS A 203 -24.55 -11.07 -16.91
C LYS A 203 -24.86 -11.52 -15.47
N LEU A 204 -24.33 -12.66 -15.05
CA LEU A 204 -24.57 -13.21 -13.73
C LEU A 204 -23.91 -12.38 -12.63
N ILE A 205 -24.60 -12.26 -11.52
CA ILE A 205 -24.22 -11.49 -10.34
C ILE A 205 -24.10 -12.47 -9.17
N GLY A 206 -23.04 -12.33 -8.36
CA GLY A 206 -22.87 -13.13 -7.14
C GLY A 206 -23.03 -12.28 -5.89
N GLY A 207 -23.89 -12.67 -4.95
CA GLY A 207 -23.96 -12.14 -3.60
C GLY A 207 -23.12 -12.99 -2.64
N VAL A 208 -22.26 -12.35 -1.87
CA VAL A 208 -21.35 -12.99 -0.91
C VAL A 208 -21.71 -12.58 0.52
N ASP A 209 -22.07 -13.56 1.33
CA ASP A 209 -22.30 -13.44 2.78
C ASP A 209 -21.13 -14.11 3.52
N VAL A 210 -20.47 -13.37 4.42
CA VAL A 210 -19.26 -13.82 5.12
C VAL A 210 -19.58 -14.05 6.59
N ASN A 211 -19.60 -15.29 7.06
CA ASN A 211 -19.76 -15.59 8.49
C ASN A 211 -18.40 -15.84 9.16
N THR A 212 -18.41 -16.14 10.47
CA THR A 212 -17.19 -16.42 11.24
C THR A 212 -16.49 -17.70 10.80
N ASP A 213 -17.22 -18.67 10.26
CA ASP A 213 -16.78 -20.04 9.97
C ASP A 213 -17.04 -20.50 8.52
N ARG A 214 -17.66 -19.64 7.70
CA ARG A 214 -18.01 -19.93 6.30
C ARG A 214 -18.14 -18.66 5.47
N ILE A 215 -18.08 -18.81 4.16
CA ILE A 215 -18.54 -17.80 3.19
C ILE A 215 -19.58 -18.45 2.29
N ASN A 216 -20.74 -17.81 2.14
CA ASN A 216 -21.80 -18.22 1.23
C ASN A 216 -21.75 -17.38 -0.04
N LEU A 217 -21.94 -18.02 -1.18
CA LEU A 217 -22.10 -17.40 -2.49
C LEU A 217 -23.49 -17.77 -3.02
N ALA A 218 -24.26 -16.78 -3.45
CA ALA A 218 -25.49 -16.95 -4.23
C ALA A 218 -25.30 -16.29 -5.59
N ILE A 219 -25.54 -17.01 -6.68
CA ILE A 219 -25.41 -16.52 -8.05
C ILE A 219 -26.80 -16.32 -8.62
N ILE A 220 -27.08 -15.12 -9.10
CA ILE A 220 -28.35 -14.72 -9.74
C ILE A 220 -28.09 -14.20 -11.15
N ASP A 221 -29.13 -14.14 -11.98
CA ASP A 221 -29.09 -13.42 -13.26
C ASP A 221 -29.56 -11.96 -13.13
N GLU A 222 -29.76 -11.27 -14.26
CA GLU A 222 -30.20 -9.86 -14.27
C GLU A 222 -31.65 -9.70 -13.83
N GLU A 223 -32.46 -10.74 -14.01
CA GLU A 223 -33.85 -10.81 -13.59
C GLU A 223 -34.00 -11.10 -12.09
N GLY A 224 -32.90 -11.46 -11.42
CA GLY A 224 -32.86 -11.77 -9.99
C GLY A 224 -33.16 -13.23 -9.67
N GLU A 225 -33.22 -14.10 -10.67
CA GLU A 225 -33.48 -15.52 -10.50
C GLU A 225 -32.22 -16.24 -10.01
N LEU A 226 -32.38 -17.06 -8.98
CA LEU A 226 -31.29 -17.84 -8.40
C LEU A 226 -30.82 -18.92 -9.38
N ARG A 227 -29.54 -18.87 -9.74
CA ARG A 227 -28.89 -19.81 -10.65
C ARG A 227 -28.08 -20.86 -9.92
N ASP A 228 -27.38 -20.48 -8.85
CA ASP A 228 -26.58 -21.41 -8.06
C ASP A 228 -26.29 -20.86 -6.65
N THR A 229 -25.94 -21.75 -5.72
CA THR A 229 -25.45 -21.39 -4.38
C THR A 229 -24.31 -22.30 -3.97
N HIS A 230 -23.31 -21.75 -3.30
CA HIS A 230 -22.21 -22.54 -2.75
C HIS A 230 -21.76 -22.02 -1.39
N THR A 231 -21.44 -22.93 -0.48
CA THR A 231 -20.90 -22.59 0.85
C THR A 231 -19.47 -23.11 0.99
N PHE A 232 -18.55 -22.19 1.26
CA PHE A 232 -17.14 -22.45 1.51
C PHE A 232 -16.89 -22.48 3.02
N TRP A 233 -16.78 -23.67 3.60
CA TRP A 233 -16.56 -23.86 5.03
C TRP A 233 -15.08 -23.72 5.43
N PHE A 234 -14.83 -23.08 6.57
CA PHE A 234 -13.53 -22.99 7.24
C PHE A 234 -13.70 -23.06 8.77
N SER A 235 -14.59 -23.94 9.24
CA SER A 235 -14.91 -24.11 10.66
C SER A 235 -13.69 -24.43 11.52
N GLU A 236 -12.66 -25.06 10.95
CA GLU A 236 -11.37 -25.31 11.57
C GLU A 236 -10.65 -24.02 12.01
N ALA A 237 -10.80 -22.93 11.24
CA ALA A 237 -10.21 -21.63 11.57
C ALA A 237 -10.93 -20.92 12.72
N SER A 238 -12.17 -21.34 13.03
CA SER A 238 -13.01 -20.82 14.11
C SER A 238 -12.91 -21.63 15.41
N ALA A 239 -12.19 -22.74 15.40
CA ALA A 239 -12.08 -23.63 16.55
C ALA A 239 -11.34 -22.95 17.73
N ARG A 240 -11.81 -23.22 18.96
CA ARG A 240 -11.21 -22.66 20.18
C ARG A 240 -9.76 -23.13 20.31
N GLY A 241 -8.82 -22.19 20.41
CA GLY A 241 -7.38 -22.48 20.49
C GLY A 241 -6.66 -22.53 19.16
N PHE A 242 -7.35 -22.32 18.03
CA PHE A 242 -6.70 -22.27 16.73
C PHE A 242 -5.81 -21.01 16.61
N PRO A 243 -4.53 -21.12 16.19
CA PRO A 243 -3.66 -19.96 16.07
C PRO A 243 -4.17 -18.97 15.02
N LYS A 244 -4.44 -17.72 15.43
CA LYS A 244 -4.96 -16.67 14.54
C LYS A 244 -4.12 -16.44 13.28
N HIS A 245 -2.81 -16.65 13.35
CA HIS A 245 -1.92 -16.51 12.19
C HIS A 245 -2.19 -17.58 11.11
N ASN A 246 -2.62 -18.78 11.51
CA ASN A 246 -2.97 -19.87 10.59
C ASN A 246 -4.40 -19.70 10.05
N ALA A 247 -5.30 -19.09 10.83
CA ALA A 247 -6.70 -18.89 10.44
C ALA A 247 -6.81 -18.07 9.13
N TRP A 248 -6.02 -17.01 9.01
CA TRP A 248 -6.00 -16.17 7.80
C TRP A 248 -5.55 -16.91 6.54
N GLY A 249 -4.66 -17.90 6.66
CA GLY A 249 -4.24 -18.72 5.52
C GLY A 249 -5.38 -19.58 4.99
N ILE A 250 -6.16 -20.19 5.90
CA ILE A 250 -7.33 -21.02 5.55
C ILE A 250 -8.44 -20.15 4.96
N ILE A 251 -8.77 -19.03 5.61
CA ILE A 251 -9.78 -18.09 5.11
C ILE A 251 -9.39 -17.56 3.72
N GLY A 252 -8.13 -17.16 3.54
CA GLY A 252 -7.63 -16.71 2.24
C GLY A 252 -7.74 -17.77 1.14
N MET A 253 -7.47 -19.03 1.46
CA MET A 253 -7.65 -20.14 0.53
C MET A 253 -9.12 -20.33 0.13
N ARG A 254 -10.07 -20.24 1.08
CA ARG A 254 -11.51 -20.31 0.78
C ARG A 254 -12.01 -19.13 -0.04
N ILE A 255 -11.48 -17.92 0.20
CA ILE A 255 -11.75 -16.76 -0.66
C ILE A 255 -11.26 -17.03 -2.09
N HIS A 256 -10.07 -17.61 -2.26
CA HIS A 256 -9.57 -17.97 -3.59
C HIS A 256 -10.45 -19.00 -4.29
N GLU A 257 -10.89 -20.04 -3.58
CA GLU A 257 -11.83 -21.04 -4.10
C GLU A 257 -13.16 -20.40 -4.51
N LEU A 258 -13.70 -19.49 -3.71
CA LEU A 258 -14.93 -18.75 -4.04
C LEU A 258 -14.77 -17.94 -5.31
N LEU A 259 -13.69 -17.16 -5.44
CA LEU A 259 -13.45 -16.33 -6.61
C LEU A 259 -13.30 -17.18 -7.88
N ASP A 260 -12.61 -18.32 -7.79
CA ASP A 260 -12.46 -19.25 -8.91
C ASP A 260 -13.80 -19.92 -9.27
N TYR A 261 -14.59 -20.33 -8.27
CA TYR A 261 -15.93 -20.88 -8.46
C TYR A 261 -16.85 -19.89 -9.17
N ALA A 262 -16.96 -18.67 -8.62
CA ALA A 262 -17.77 -17.60 -9.19
C ALA A 262 -17.35 -17.31 -10.64
N TYR A 263 -16.04 -17.23 -10.89
CA TYR A 263 -15.52 -17.00 -12.23
C TYR A 263 -15.91 -18.11 -13.22
N ARG A 264 -15.73 -19.38 -12.85
CA ARG A 264 -16.09 -20.54 -13.71
C ARG A 264 -17.59 -20.65 -13.98
N HIS A 265 -18.41 -20.17 -13.06
CA HIS A 265 -19.87 -20.08 -13.22
C HIS A 265 -20.31 -18.81 -13.96
N GLY A 266 -19.37 -18.04 -14.52
CA GLY A 266 -19.68 -16.87 -15.33
C GLY A 266 -20.17 -15.67 -14.51
N VAL A 267 -19.90 -15.60 -13.21
CA VAL A 267 -20.19 -14.38 -12.43
C VAL A 267 -19.35 -13.24 -12.97
N LYS A 268 -20.00 -12.11 -13.28
CA LYS A 268 -19.38 -10.89 -13.77
C LYS A 268 -19.12 -9.89 -12.64
N THR A 269 -20.00 -9.83 -11.65
CA THR A 269 -19.91 -8.88 -10.55
C THR A 269 -20.23 -9.57 -9.23
N LEU A 270 -19.39 -9.36 -8.23
CA LEU A 270 -19.60 -9.84 -6.87
C LEU A 270 -19.98 -8.67 -5.96
N PHE A 271 -21.05 -8.83 -5.21
CA PHE A 271 -21.45 -7.94 -4.13
C PHE A 271 -21.11 -8.60 -2.81
N LEU A 272 -20.47 -7.83 -1.93
CA LEU A 272 -20.15 -8.27 -0.58
C LEU A 272 -21.07 -7.52 0.40
N GLU A 273 -21.53 -8.21 1.44
CA GLU A 273 -22.28 -7.55 2.52
C GLU A 273 -21.47 -6.39 3.13
N ASN A 274 -22.11 -5.23 3.28
CA ASN A 274 -21.54 -4.11 4.03
C ASN A 274 -22.03 -4.16 5.48
N ARG A 275 -21.12 -4.45 6.41
CA ARG A 275 -21.45 -4.60 7.84
C ARG A 275 -21.68 -3.28 8.58
N ASP A 276 -21.41 -2.13 7.97
CA ASP A 276 -21.48 -0.82 8.63
C ASP A 276 -22.88 -0.16 8.57
N SER A 277 -23.95 -0.95 8.46
CA SER A 277 -25.34 -0.45 8.34
C SER A 277 -26.28 -0.94 9.45
N ARG A 278 -25.78 -1.06 10.68
CA ARG A 278 -26.62 -1.17 11.89
C ARG A 278 -26.20 -0.17 12.96
#